data_AF-A0A2V9PYF9-F1
#
_entry.id   AF-A0A2V9PYF9-F1
#
_cell.length_a   1.000
_cell.length_b   1.000
_cell.length_c   1.000
_cell.angle_alpha   90.00
_cell.angle_beta   90.00
_cell.angle_gamma   90.00
#
_symmetry.space_group_name_H-M   'P 1'
#
loop_
_entity.id
_entity.type
_entity.pdbx_description
1 polymer ?
#
loop_
_entity_poly.entity_id
_entity_poly.type
_entity_poly.pdbx_seq_one_letter_code
_entity_poly.pdbx_strand_id
1 'polypeptide(L)' 'MSALEPHYSPRQVAEMWGWSVKTVIRRFRGEPGVLKAERPETRSKRRYTRISIPESVLLRVHERLEVRK' A
#
# COMPACT_ATOMS: atom_id res chain seq x y z
N MET A 1 3.36 -16.12 6.58
CA MET A 1 3.73 -15.45 5.31
C MET A 1 3.58 -16.47 4.21
N SER A 2 2.37 -16.56 3.66
CA SER A 2 2.00 -17.52 2.61
C SER A 2 2.25 -16.86 1.26
N ALA A 3 3.09 -17.46 0.41
CA ALA A 3 3.42 -16.97 -0.93
C ALA A 3 2.23 -17.01 -1.94
N LEU A 4 1.00 -17.14 -1.45
CA LEU A 4 -0.25 -17.33 -2.21
C LEU A 4 -1.29 -16.23 -1.96
N GLU A 5 -1.04 -15.28 -1.05
CA GLU A 5 -1.98 -14.19 -0.80
C GLU A 5 -2.08 -13.28 -2.03
N PRO A 6 -3.28 -12.84 -2.45
CA PRO A 6 -3.43 -11.89 -3.53
C PRO A 6 -2.79 -10.55 -3.12
N HIS A 7 -1.95 -10.03 -4.01
CA HIS A 7 -1.23 -8.80 -3.82
C HIS A 7 -1.85 -7.71 -4.69
N TYR A 8 -2.28 -6.63 -4.04
CA TYR A 8 -2.89 -5.49 -4.71
C TYR A 8 -1.88 -4.37 -4.89
N SER A 9 -1.92 -3.75 -6.06
CA SER A 9 -1.22 -2.50 -6.30
C SER A 9 -1.95 -1.33 -5.62
N PRO A 10 -1.25 -0.26 -5.21
CA PRO A 10 -1.87 0.93 -4.64
C PRO A 10 -2.93 1.56 -5.55
N ARG A 11 -2.84 1.35 -6.87
CA ARG A 11 -3.83 1.82 -7.83
C ARG A 11 -5.13 1.05 -7.73
N GLN A 12 -5.08 -0.28 -7.63
CA GLN A 12 -6.29 -1.09 -7.45
C GLN A 12 -7.00 -0.78 -6.14
N VAL A 13 -6.23 -0.62 -5.05
CA VAL A 13 -6.80 -0.25 -3.74
C VAL A 13 -7.41 1.16 -3.79
N ALA A 14 -6.75 2.09 -4.48
CA ALA A 14 -7.27 3.44 -4.69
C ALA A 14 -8.59 3.44 -5.46
N GLU A 15 -8.69 2.65 -6.54
CA GLU A 15 -9.92 2.50 -7.31
C GLU A 15 -11.04 1.84 -6.47
N MET A 16 -10.71 0.82 -5.68
CA MET A 16 -11.66 0.12 -4.81
C MET A 16 -12.22 1.02 -3.69
N TRP A 17 -11.38 1.87 -3.10
CA TRP A 17 -11.77 2.76 -2.00
C TRP A 17 -12.22 4.16 -2.47
N GLY A 18 -12.13 4.45 -3.78
CA GLY A 18 -12.40 5.78 -4.34
C GLY A 18 -11.38 6.85 -3.89
N TRP A 19 -10.17 6.45 -3.52
CA TRP A 19 -9.13 7.33 -2.97
C TRP A 19 -8.06 7.67 -4.01
N SER A 20 -7.30 8.74 -3.77
CA SER A 20 -6.13 9.01 -4.59
C SER A 20 -5.03 7.99 -4.30
N VAL A 21 -4.30 7.55 -5.34
CA VAL A 21 -3.14 6.64 -5.20
C VAL A 21 -2.11 7.19 -4.21
N LYS A 22 -1.92 8.52 -4.17
CA LYS A 22 -1.03 9.18 -3.21
C LYS A 22 -1.51 9.00 -1.76
N THR A 23 -2.81 9.09 -1.52
CA THR A 23 -3.41 8.88 -0.20
C THR A 23 -3.19 7.44 0.27
N VAL A 24 -3.46 6.47 -0.61
CA VAL A 24 -3.19 5.05 -0.35
C VAL A 24 -1.72 4.84 -0.02
N ILE A 25 -0.80 5.28 -0.88
CA ILE A 25 0.65 5.18 -0.62
C ILE A 25 1.02 5.77 0.75
N ARG A 26 0.51 6.96 1.10
CA ARG A 26 0.83 7.61 2.38
C ARG A 26 0.32 6.79 3.57
N ARG A 27 -0.87 6.18 3.45
CA ARG A 27 -1.46 5.33 4.50
C ARG A 27 -0.67 4.04 4.68
N PHE A 28 -0.33 3.37 3.58
CA PHE A 28 0.40 2.09 3.62
C PHE A 28 1.91 2.24 3.84
N ARG A 29 2.50 3.43 3.65
CA ARG A 29 3.94 3.67 3.91
C ARG A 29 4.32 3.43 5.36
N GLY A 30 3.42 3.63 6.32
CA GLY A 30 3.66 3.40 7.74
C GLY A 30 3.31 1.99 8.24
N GLU A 31 2.61 1.19 7.42
CA GLU A 31 2.03 -0.07 7.91
C GLU A 31 3.05 -1.23 7.82
N PRO A 32 3.20 -2.03 8.88
CA PRO A 32 4.04 -3.23 8.86
C PRO A 32 3.39 -4.35 8.02
N GLY A 33 4.19 -5.03 7.20
CA GLY A 33 3.75 -6.12 6.31
C GLY A 33 3.51 -5.69 4.86
N VAL A 34 3.60 -4.40 4.56
CA VAL A 34 3.56 -3.90 3.19
C VAL A 34 4.91 -4.13 2.50
N LEU A 35 4.90 -4.82 1.35
CA LEU A 35 6.11 -5.02 0.55
C LEU A 35 6.45 -3.71 -0.18
N LYS A 36 7.60 -3.14 0.18
CA LYS A 36 8.10 -1.89 -0.39
C LYS A 36 9.36 -2.20 -1.20
N ALA A 37 9.25 -2.11 -2.51
CA ALA A 37 10.39 -2.03 -3.39
C ALA A 37 10.74 -0.54 -3.56
N GLU A 38 11.57 -0.05 -2.63
CA GLU A 38 12.11 1.30 -2.69
C GLU A 38 13.37 1.28 -3.54
N ARG A 39 13.41 2.04 -4.63
CA ARG A 39 14.69 2.32 -5.30
C ARG A 39 15.36 3.47 -4.57
N PRO A 40 16.62 3.33 -4.11
CA PRO A 40 17.33 4.40 -3.44
C PRO A 40 17.39 5.63 -4.36
N GLU A 41 17.16 6.80 -3.76
CA GLU A 41 17.12 8.06 -4.49
C GLU A 41 18.55 8.43 -4.91
N THR A 42 18.81 8.41 -6.21
CA THR A 42 20.05 8.94 -6.77
C THR A 42 19.80 10.39 -7.17
N ARG A 43 20.84 11.24 -7.08
CA ARG A 43 20.86 12.71 -7.25
C ARG A 43 20.11 13.30 -8.48
N SER A 44 19.60 12.48 -9.40
CA SER A 44 18.84 12.87 -10.60
C SER A 44 17.51 12.14 -10.84
N LYS A 45 17.07 11.19 -9.99
CA LYS A 45 15.85 10.40 -10.26
C LYS A 45 14.91 10.37 -9.06
N ARG A 46 13.66 10.77 -9.31
CA ARG A 46 12.55 10.74 -8.35
C ARG A 46 12.41 9.35 -7.72
N ARG A 47 12.30 9.29 -6.40
CA ARG A 47 11.99 8.07 -5.63
C ARG A 47 10.73 7.38 -6.16
N TYR A 48 10.90 6.31 -6.92
CA TYR A 48 9.79 5.44 -7.31
C TYR A 48 9.65 4.35 -6.27
N THR A 49 8.58 4.41 -5.49
CA THR A 49 8.26 3.40 -4.47
C THR A 49 7.23 2.47 -5.07
N ARG A 50 7.62 1.27 -5.49
CA ARG A 50 6.65 0.22 -5.80
C ARG A 50 6.21 -0.38 -4.48
N ILE A 51 4.93 -0.22 -4.18
CA ILE A 51 4.32 -0.82 -3.01
C ILE A 51 3.44 -1.96 -3.51
N SER A 52 3.51 -3.10 -2.85
CA SER A 52 2.60 -4.22 -3.05
C SER A 52 1.92 -4.50 -1.71
N ILE A 53 0.59 -4.45 -1.71
CA ILE A 53 -0.25 -4.53 -0.51
C ILE A 53 -0.85 -5.93 -0.47
N PRO A 54 -0.44 -6.79 0.48
CA PRO A 54 -1.10 -8.07 0.70
C PRO A 54 -2.54 -7.87 1.17
N GLU A 55 -3.45 -8.76 0.78
CA GLU A 55 -4.84 -8.77 1.23
C GLU A 55 -4.98 -8.71 2.76
N SER A 56 -4.17 -9.47 3.49
CA SER A 56 -4.11 -9.46 4.96
C SER A 56 -3.88 -8.05 5.54
N VAL A 57 -3.07 -7.23 4.87
CA VAL A 57 -2.81 -5.85 5.31
C VAL A 57 -3.96 -4.93 4.90
N LEU A 58 -4.54 -5.15 3.72
CA LEU A 58 -5.69 -4.38 3.25
C LEU A 58 -6.89 -4.53 4.18
N LEU A 59 -7.23 -5.76 4.58
CA LEU A 59 -8.31 -6.05 5.53
C LEU A 59 -8.08 -5.36 6.87
N ARG A 60 -6.88 -5.50 7.45
CA ARG A 60 -6.53 -4.85 8.73
C ARG A 60 -6.64 -3.32 8.67
N VAL A 61 -6.24 -2.71 7.56
CA VAL A 61 -6.36 -1.24 7.38
C VAL A 61 -7.82 -0.85 7.18
N HIS A 62 -8.60 -1.64 6.44
CA HIS A 62 -10.04 -1.42 6.26
C HIS A 62 -10.79 -1.46 7.59
N GLU A 63 -10.60 -2.51 8.39
CA GLU A 63 -11.19 -2.66 9.72
C GLU A 63 -10.85 -1.47 10.63
N ARG A 64 -9.58 -1.02 10.64
CA ARG A 64 -9.18 0.18 11.40
C ARG A 64 -9.83 1.46 10.93
N LEU A 65 -10.16 1.57 9.64
CA LEU A 65 -10.85 2.73 9.09
C LEU A 65 -12.35 2.68 9.41
N GLU A 66 -12.96 1.48 9.41
CA GLU A 66 -14.37 1.28 9.79
C GLU A 66 -14.62 1.52 11.28
N VAL A 67 -13.72 1.09 12.17
CA VAL A 67 -13.83 1.33 13.62
C VAL A 67 -13.75 2.82 14.00
N ARG A 68 -13.27 3.68 13.08
CA ARG A 68 -13.19 5.13 13.29
C ARG A 68 -14.40 5.91 12.74
N LYS A 69 -15.44 5.22 12.29
CA LYS A 69 -16.70 5.81 11.84
C LYS A 69 -17.67 5.98 13.02
#